data_AF-A0A9D6R5L9-F1
#
_entry.id   AF-A0A9D6R5L9-F1
#
_cell.length_a   1.000
_cell.length_b   1.000
_cell.length_c   1.000
_cell.angle_alpha   90.00
_cell.angle_beta   90.00
_cell.angle_gamma   90.00
#
_symmetry.space_group_name_H-M   'P 1'
#
loop_
_entity.id
_entity.type
_entity.pdbx_description
1 polymer ?
#
loop_
_entity_poly.entity_id
_entity_poly.type
_entity_poly.pdbx_seq_one_letter_code
_entity_poly.pdbx_strand_id
1 'polypeptide(L)'
;MLGALLVVALAARAEAGGARVRWMASTDPRVTGYHVYMRQAGVPYGAALDAGNPAPAADGSIAYVVNGLTAGQSYHFAVTAYTATALESSLSQEIALGSINPCTIDRCTSPISCDIHPAADGSSCDDGLFCNGIAVCQGGVCTNGPAPNCSDGVACTVDHCDDVLARCMHVAQSGCCQTDADCLDTDACTGGERCITGTCVSIAAICPASLCAAAFCDPQSGCGLMPTPDGVSCQEFCDVLVPRSFVLRNNITAAIFNLRATFHTDAVIDPTYTGLTFEVTNATGAVVYHAAVPAERITAKPDHTVFHISAKDGGLSTGGILGVTLKAKRGVWSLIIRGSTPDLLDALGQPTLALTVGFDPACVRNTQVSCTGDPTRAAACR
;
A
#
# COMPACT_ATOMS: atom_id res chain seq x y z
N MET A 1 -14.67 27.07 -12.02
CA MET A 1 -13.86 25.95 -12.55
C MET A 1 -14.82 25.02 -13.29
N LEU A 2 -14.71 24.92 -14.61
CA LEU A 2 -15.46 23.93 -15.40
C LEU A 2 -14.86 22.55 -15.09
N GLY A 3 -15.68 21.62 -14.60
CA GLY A 3 -15.30 20.21 -14.47
C GLY A 3 -15.35 19.54 -15.84
N ALA A 4 -14.20 19.08 -16.34
CA ALA A 4 -14.12 18.25 -17.52
C ALA A 4 -14.50 16.81 -17.15
N LEU A 5 -15.67 16.36 -17.62
CA LEU A 5 -16.09 14.97 -17.54
C LEU A 5 -15.39 14.21 -18.69
N LEU A 6 -14.35 13.44 -18.36
CA LEU A 6 -13.64 12.60 -19.33
C LEU A 6 -14.46 11.34 -19.58
N VAL A 7 -15.17 11.30 -20.71
CA VAL A 7 -15.84 10.09 -21.19
C VAL A 7 -14.78 9.19 -21.84
N VAL A 8 -14.36 8.14 -21.13
CA VAL A 8 -13.52 7.09 -21.70
C VAL A 8 -14.42 6.20 -22.55
N ALA A 9 -14.37 6.38 -23.86
CA ALA A 9 -14.99 5.46 -24.80
C ALA A 9 -14.15 4.17 -24.84
N LEU A 10 -14.63 3.10 -24.19
CA LEU A 10 -14.14 1.75 -24.46
C LEU A 10 -14.51 1.41 -25.91
N ALA A 11 -13.53 1.48 -26.81
CA ALA A 11 -13.68 0.96 -28.16
C ALA A 11 -13.72 -0.57 -28.09
N ALA A 12 -14.90 -1.15 -27.87
CA ALA A 12 -15.12 -2.54 -28.20
C ALA A 12 -14.89 -2.71 -29.71
N ARG A 13 -13.80 -3.36 -30.09
CA ARG A 13 -13.51 -3.65 -31.50
C ARG A 13 -14.51 -4.69 -31.99
N ALA A 14 -15.41 -4.28 -32.88
CA ALA A 14 -16.24 -5.20 -33.64
C ALA A 14 -15.41 -5.74 -34.82
N GLU A 15 -14.83 -6.92 -34.66
CA GLU A 15 -14.23 -7.63 -35.79
C GLU A 15 -15.35 -8.29 -36.60
N ALA A 16 -15.77 -7.62 -37.69
CA ALA A 16 -16.67 -8.22 -38.65
C ALA A 16 -15.84 -9.05 -39.65
N GLY A 17 -15.72 -10.36 -39.40
CA GLY A 17 -15.18 -11.28 -40.39
C GLY A 17 -16.10 -11.34 -41.62
N GLY A 18 -15.52 -11.59 -42.80
CA GLY A 18 -16.27 -11.77 -44.04
C GLY A 18 -15.69 -12.89 -44.90
N ALA A 19 -16.55 -13.58 -45.63
CA ALA A 19 -16.18 -14.66 -46.53
C ALA A 19 -16.66 -14.38 -47.95
N ARG A 20 -15.81 -14.61 -48.95
CA ARG A 20 -16.20 -14.56 -50.35
C ARG A 20 -16.48 -15.96 -50.85
N VAL A 21 -17.76 -16.29 -51.01
CA VAL A 21 -18.23 -17.57 -51.56
C VAL A 21 -18.20 -17.46 -53.09
N ARG A 22 -17.58 -18.42 -53.78
CA ARG A 22 -17.40 -18.41 -55.24
C ARG A 22 -17.85 -19.74 -55.85
N TRP A 23 -18.57 -19.69 -56.97
CA TRP A 23 -19.09 -20.87 -57.67
C TRP A 23 -19.18 -20.64 -59.19
N MET A 24 -19.39 -21.70 -59.96
CA MET A 24 -19.62 -21.59 -61.41
C MET A 24 -21.08 -21.22 -61.69
N ALA A 25 -21.31 -20.27 -62.59
CA ALA A 25 -22.66 -19.92 -63.01
C ALA A 25 -23.33 -21.10 -63.73
N SER A 26 -24.62 -21.32 -63.45
CA SER A 26 -25.46 -22.27 -64.18
C SER A 26 -25.57 -21.87 -65.66
N THR A 27 -25.52 -22.86 -66.54
CA THR A 27 -25.75 -22.67 -67.98
C THR A 27 -27.23 -22.70 -68.37
N ASP A 28 -28.14 -22.98 -67.42
CA ASP A 28 -29.57 -22.95 -67.66
C ASP A 28 -30.08 -21.50 -67.77
N PRO A 29 -30.63 -21.08 -68.93
CA PRO A 29 -31.06 -19.70 -69.16
C PRO A 29 -32.27 -19.29 -68.30
N ARG A 30 -32.93 -20.23 -67.62
CA ARG A 30 -34.06 -19.95 -66.72
C ARG A 30 -33.62 -19.45 -65.34
N VAL A 31 -32.34 -19.63 -64.99
CA VAL A 31 -31.80 -19.16 -63.71
C VAL A 31 -31.69 -17.65 -63.74
N THR A 32 -32.31 -16.99 -62.75
CA THR A 32 -32.33 -15.53 -62.61
C THR A 32 -31.55 -15.03 -61.40
N GLY A 33 -31.09 -15.93 -60.53
CA GLY A 33 -30.22 -15.60 -59.41
C GLY A 33 -29.88 -16.80 -58.54
N TYR A 34 -29.22 -16.53 -57.41
CA TYR A 34 -28.69 -17.54 -56.49
C TYR A 34 -28.94 -17.16 -55.03
N HIS A 35 -29.18 -18.16 -54.19
CA HIS A 35 -29.14 -18.00 -52.74
C HIS A 35 -27.86 -18.63 -52.18
N VAL A 36 -27.25 -17.93 -51.23
CA VAL A 36 -26.12 -18.42 -50.44
C VAL A 36 -26.64 -18.82 -49.06
N TYR A 37 -26.40 -20.07 -48.70
CA TYR A 37 -26.72 -20.62 -47.39
C TYR A 37 -25.46 -20.73 -46.56
N MET A 38 -25.58 -20.42 -45.28
CA MET A 38 -24.49 -20.54 -44.31
C MET A 38 -24.96 -21.20 -43.02
N ARG A 39 -24.08 -21.98 -42.40
CA ARG A 39 -24.27 -22.55 -41.06
C ARG A 39 -22.96 -22.64 -40.31
N GLN A 40 -23.05 -22.62 -38.99
CA GLN A 40 -21.92 -23.01 -38.13
C GLN A 40 -21.83 -24.53 -38.05
N ALA A 41 -20.63 -25.06 -37.82
CA ALA A 41 -20.43 -26.49 -37.62
C ALA A 41 -21.38 -27.03 -36.51
N GLY A 42 -22.14 -28.08 -36.83
CA GLY A 42 -23.13 -28.66 -35.92
C GLY A 42 -24.50 -27.97 -35.87
N VAL A 43 -24.69 -26.86 -36.58
CA VAL A 43 -25.97 -26.13 -36.66
C VAL A 43 -26.62 -26.37 -38.04
N PRO A 44 -27.97 -26.37 -38.16
CA PRO A 44 -28.65 -26.32 -39.45
C PRO A 44 -28.39 -25.01 -40.23
N TYR A 45 -28.70 -25.01 -41.53
CA TYR A 45 -28.64 -23.80 -42.35
C TYR A 45 -29.57 -22.71 -41.84
N GLY A 46 -29.04 -21.48 -41.78
CA GLY A 46 -29.82 -20.28 -41.51
C GLY A 46 -30.67 -19.85 -42.71
N ALA A 47 -31.25 -18.65 -42.61
CA ALA A 47 -32.00 -18.05 -43.71
C ALA A 47 -31.10 -17.83 -44.95
N ALA A 48 -31.70 -18.00 -46.13
CA ALA A 48 -31.05 -17.77 -47.41
C ALA A 48 -30.61 -16.31 -47.57
N LEU A 49 -29.35 -16.09 -47.91
CA LEU A 49 -28.85 -14.78 -48.35
C LEU A 49 -29.05 -14.67 -49.86
N ASP A 50 -29.80 -13.67 -50.33
CA ASP A 50 -29.99 -13.46 -51.76
C ASP A 50 -28.74 -12.80 -52.37
N ALA A 51 -28.07 -13.53 -53.27
CA ALA A 51 -26.92 -13.05 -54.01
C ALA A 51 -27.29 -12.40 -55.34
N GLY A 52 -28.57 -12.46 -55.75
CA GLY A 52 -29.01 -12.04 -57.07
C GLY A 52 -28.30 -12.83 -58.17
N ASN A 53 -27.99 -12.17 -59.29
CA ASN A 53 -27.19 -12.73 -60.38
C ASN A 53 -25.91 -11.91 -60.60
N PRO A 54 -24.82 -12.18 -59.85
CA PRO A 54 -23.58 -11.43 -59.98
C PRO A 54 -22.97 -11.57 -61.37
N ALA A 55 -22.22 -10.55 -61.80
CA ALA A 55 -21.49 -10.61 -63.06
C ALA A 55 -20.40 -11.70 -63.02
N PRO A 56 -20.30 -12.58 -64.04
CA PRO A 56 -19.24 -13.58 -64.09
C PRO A 56 -17.85 -12.97 -64.26
N ALA A 57 -16.86 -13.57 -63.58
CA ALA A 57 -15.45 -13.34 -63.82
C ALA A 57 -15.01 -13.94 -65.16
N ALA A 58 -13.78 -13.64 -65.59
CA ALA A 58 -13.22 -14.11 -66.87
C ALA A 58 -13.17 -15.64 -67.00
N ASP A 59 -13.15 -16.37 -65.88
CA ASP A 59 -13.20 -17.83 -65.82
C ASP A 59 -14.63 -18.41 -65.72
N GLY A 60 -15.66 -17.56 -65.84
CA GLY A 60 -17.07 -17.96 -65.80
C GLY A 60 -17.65 -18.17 -64.39
N SER A 61 -16.85 -17.95 -63.34
CA SER A 61 -17.32 -18.05 -61.96
C SER A 61 -17.97 -16.75 -61.48
N ILE A 62 -18.87 -16.86 -60.50
CA ILE A 62 -19.54 -15.76 -59.82
C ILE A 62 -19.27 -15.87 -58.31
N ALA A 63 -19.41 -14.75 -57.59
CA ALA A 63 -19.10 -14.69 -56.17
C ALA A 63 -20.04 -13.76 -55.39
N TYR A 64 -20.17 -14.04 -54.10
CA TYR A 64 -20.91 -13.23 -53.14
C TYR A 64 -20.13 -13.11 -51.83
N VAL A 65 -20.18 -11.94 -51.19
CA VAL A 65 -19.49 -11.67 -49.93
C VAL A 65 -20.49 -11.73 -48.78
N VAL A 66 -20.29 -12.70 -47.90
CA VAL A 66 -21.00 -12.82 -46.62
C VAL A 66 -20.20 -12.04 -45.57
N ASN A 67 -20.87 -11.17 -44.81
CA ASN A 67 -20.25 -10.36 -43.77
C ASN A 67 -20.81 -10.75 -42.38
N GLY A 68 -20.11 -10.35 -41.31
CA GLY A 68 -20.57 -10.54 -39.93
C GLY A 68 -20.27 -11.92 -39.36
N LEU A 69 -19.20 -12.59 -39.82
CA LEU A 69 -18.74 -13.85 -39.28
C LEU A 69 -17.98 -13.63 -37.96
N THR A 70 -18.17 -14.55 -37.01
CA THR A 70 -17.50 -14.53 -35.70
C THR A 70 -16.16 -15.28 -35.76
N ALA A 71 -15.11 -14.67 -35.22
CA ALA A 71 -13.80 -15.30 -35.10
C ALA A 71 -13.84 -16.59 -34.26
N GLY A 72 -12.96 -17.55 -34.58
CA GLY A 72 -12.87 -18.83 -33.87
C GLY A 72 -13.94 -19.87 -34.23
N GLN A 73 -14.86 -19.56 -35.16
CA GLN A 73 -15.94 -20.45 -35.55
C GLN A 73 -15.73 -21.04 -36.94
N SER A 74 -16.13 -22.31 -37.11
CA SER A 74 -16.15 -22.98 -38.42
C SER A 74 -17.51 -22.77 -39.09
N TYR A 75 -17.48 -22.29 -40.34
CA TYR A 75 -18.65 -22.02 -41.14
C TYR A 75 -18.68 -22.92 -42.37
N HIS A 76 -19.88 -23.31 -42.77
CA HIS A 76 -20.14 -24.09 -43.97
C HIS A 76 -21.05 -23.31 -44.89
N PHE A 77 -20.76 -23.34 -46.19
CA PHE A 77 -21.48 -22.60 -47.21
C PHE A 77 -21.95 -23.55 -48.33
N ALA A 78 -23.16 -23.31 -48.81
CA ALA A 78 -23.71 -23.95 -49.99
C ALA A 78 -24.54 -22.94 -50.78
N VAL A 79 -24.74 -23.22 -52.07
CA VAL A 79 -25.43 -22.31 -52.99
C VAL A 79 -26.55 -23.05 -53.70
N THR A 80 -27.67 -22.38 -53.91
CA THR A 80 -28.74 -22.81 -54.81
C THR A 80 -28.92 -21.80 -55.93
N ALA A 81 -29.53 -22.24 -57.03
CA ALA A 81 -30.00 -21.36 -58.10
C ALA A 81 -31.52 -21.24 -58.03
N TYR A 82 -32.07 -20.07 -58.35
CA TYR A 82 -33.50 -19.84 -58.46
C TYR A 82 -33.92 -19.23 -59.80
N THR A 83 -35.16 -19.47 -60.19
CA THR A 83 -35.78 -18.92 -61.41
C THR A 83 -36.69 -17.73 -61.10
N ALA A 84 -37.18 -17.06 -62.16
CA ALA A 84 -38.14 -15.96 -62.03
C ALA A 84 -39.46 -16.35 -61.33
N THR A 85 -39.78 -17.65 -61.27
CA THR A 85 -40.97 -18.18 -60.58
C THR A 85 -40.66 -18.64 -59.16
N ALA A 86 -39.49 -18.28 -58.60
CA ALA A 86 -39.00 -18.70 -57.30
C ALA A 86 -38.88 -20.22 -57.11
N LEU A 87 -38.69 -20.97 -58.20
CA LEU A 87 -38.32 -22.38 -58.09
C LEU A 87 -36.82 -22.46 -57.80
N GLU A 88 -36.47 -23.14 -56.70
CA GLU A 88 -35.10 -23.25 -56.21
C GLU A 88 -34.53 -24.65 -56.44
N SER A 89 -33.24 -24.73 -56.78
CA SER A 89 -32.53 -26.00 -56.94
C SER A 89 -32.23 -26.67 -55.60
N SER A 90 -31.78 -27.93 -55.65
CA SER A 90 -31.06 -28.53 -54.53
C SER A 90 -29.79 -27.72 -54.20
N LEU A 91 -29.34 -27.81 -52.95
CA LEU A 91 -28.07 -27.25 -52.49
C LEU A 91 -26.89 -27.84 -53.29
N SER A 92 -25.89 -27.00 -53.56
CA SER A 92 -24.58 -27.44 -54.03
C SER A 92 -23.88 -28.34 -53.01
N GLN A 93 -22.72 -28.87 -53.39
CA GLN A 93 -21.79 -29.38 -52.38
C GLN A 93 -21.41 -28.26 -51.41
N GLU A 94 -21.18 -28.66 -50.16
CA GLU A 94 -20.86 -27.77 -49.06
C GLU A 94 -19.35 -27.52 -49.02
N ILE A 95 -18.93 -26.26 -48.86
CA ILE A 95 -17.55 -25.87 -48.62
C ILE A 95 -17.43 -25.31 -47.21
N ALA A 96 -16.42 -25.76 -46.47
CA ALA A 96 -16.12 -25.26 -45.14
C ALA A 96 -15.08 -24.14 -45.20
N LEU A 97 -15.35 -23.03 -44.52
CA LEU A 97 -14.33 -22.12 -44.01
C LEU A 97 -13.99 -22.57 -42.59
N GLY A 98 -12.73 -22.93 -42.38
CA GLY A 98 -12.21 -23.28 -41.07
C GLY A 98 -12.30 -22.10 -40.09
N SER A 99 -12.04 -22.37 -38.81
CA SER A 99 -11.85 -21.33 -37.80
C SER A 99 -10.93 -20.24 -38.35
N ILE A 100 -11.33 -18.97 -38.24
CA ILE A 100 -10.51 -17.81 -38.61
C ILE A 100 -9.24 -17.85 -37.73
N ASN A 101 -8.21 -18.54 -38.21
CA ASN A 101 -6.91 -18.67 -37.57
C ASN A 101 -5.93 -17.88 -38.47
N PRO A 102 -5.29 -16.81 -37.97
CA PRO A 102 -4.32 -16.02 -38.74
C PRO A 102 -3.12 -16.85 -39.24
N CYS A 103 -2.88 -18.03 -38.64
CA CYS A 103 -1.87 -18.99 -39.06
C CYS A 103 -2.36 -20.05 -40.03
N THR A 104 -3.54 -19.84 -40.62
CA THR A 104 -4.04 -20.62 -41.74
C THR A 104 -4.40 -19.69 -42.89
N ILE A 105 -4.07 -20.10 -44.11
CA ILE A 105 -4.40 -19.38 -45.33
C ILE A 105 -5.19 -20.30 -46.26
N ASP A 106 -6.15 -19.73 -46.97
CA ASP A 106 -6.86 -20.43 -48.02
C ASP A 106 -5.96 -20.53 -49.26
N ARG A 107 -5.66 -21.75 -49.67
CA ARG A 107 -4.92 -22.00 -50.91
C ARG A 107 -5.84 -22.66 -51.92
N CYS A 108 -6.21 -21.90 -52.94
CA CYS A 108 -7.04 -22.40 -54.03
C CYS A 108 -6.19 -23.00 -55.15
N THR A 109 -6.41 -24.30 -55.43
CA THR A 109 -5.80 -25.00 -56.58
C THR A 109 -6.61 -24.78 -57.87
N SER A 110 -7.87 -24.39 -57.75
CA SER A 110 -8.74 -23.96 -58.86
C SER A 110 -9.79 -22.95 -58.37
N PRO A 111 -10.59 -22.32 -59.25
CA PRO A 111 -11.64 -21.38 -58.85
C PRO A 111 -12.73 -21.94 -57.93
N ILE A 112 -12.84 -23.28 -57.84
CA ILE A 112 -13.86 -23.99 -57.04
C ILE A 112 -13.27 -24.98 -56.04
N SER A 113 -11.94 -25.06 -55.92
CA SER A 113 -11.24 -25.98 -55.01
C SER A 113 -10.21 -25.21 -54.21
N CYS A 114 -10.48 -25.06 -52.92
CA CYS A 114 -9.59 -24.41 -51.96
C CYS A 114 -9.41 -25.33 -50.75
N ASP A 115 -8.17 -25.46 -50.31
CA ASP A 115 -7.79 -26.20 -49.10
C ASP A 115 -7.09 -25.26 -48.12
N ILE A 116 -7.27 -25.53 -46.82
CA ILE A 116 -6.61 -24.77 -45.76
C ILE A 116 -5.16 -25.23 -45.67
N HIS A 117 -4.22 -24.30 -45.79
CA HIS A 117 -2.79 -24.53 -45.57
C HIS A 117 -2.30 -23.73 -44.36
N PRO A 118 -1.27 -24.21 -43.64
CA PRO A 118 -0.56 -23.38 -42.69
C PRO A 118 -0.02 -22.12 -43.37
N ALA A 119 -0.16 -20.98 -42.71
CA ALA A 119 0.60 -19.79 -43.08
C ALA A 119 2.10 -20.11 -42.99
N ALA A 120 2.94 -19.36 -43.73
CA ALA A 120 4.37 -19.53 -43.64
C ALA A 120 4.84 -19.25 -42.21
N ASP A 121 5.78 -20.06 -41.70
CA ASP A 121 6.38 -19.82 -40.39
C ASP A 121 6.99 -18.40 -40.33
N GLY A 122 6.75 -17.69 -39.23
CA GLY A 122 7.13 -16.29 -39.08
C GLY A 122 6.11 -15.27 -39.59
N SER A 123 5.00 -15.70 -40.22
CA SER A 123 3.89 -14.79 -40.53
C SER A 123 3.33 -14.20 -39.22
N SER A 124 3.01 -12.90 -39.23
CA SER A 124 2.41 -12.26 -38.06
C SER A 124 1.00 -12.81 -37.80
N CYS A 125 0.74 -13.15 -36.55
CA CYS A 125 -0.57 -13.48 -36.03
C CYS A 125 -0.88 -12.71 -34.73
N ASP A 126 -0.17 -11.59 -34.55
CA ASP A 126 -0.19 -10.79 -33.34
C ASP A 126 -1.60 -10.26 -33.02
N ASP A 127 -2.05 -10.50 -31.79
CA ASP A 127 -3.35 -10.05 -31.29
C ASP A 127 -3.32 -8.57 -30.83
N GLY A 128 -2.16 -7.94 -30.92
CA GLY A 128 -1.92 -6.55 -30.53
C GLY A 128 -1.74 -6.37 -29.02
N LEU A 129 -1.65 -7.45 -28.24
CA LEU A 129 -1.32 -7.39 -26.81
C LEU A 129 0.20 -7.30 -26.64
N PHE A 130 0.70 -6.10 -26.35
CA PHE A 130 2.13 -5.86 -26.21
C PHE A 130 2.80 -6.78 -25.17
N CYS A 131 2.11 -7.10 -24.08
CA CYS A 131 2.70 -7.79 -22.93
C CYS A 131 2.88 -9.29 -23.12
N ASN A 132 2.23 -9.91 -24.12
CA ASN A 132 2.46 -11.31 -24.44
C ASN A 132 3.59 -11.50 -25.48
N GLY A 133 4.13 -10.40 -26.03
CA GLY A 133 5.19 -10.42 -27.03
C GLY A 133 4.69 -10.72 -28.43
N ILE A 134 5.45 -10.31 -29.45
CA ILE A 134 5.03 -10.42 -30.86
C ILE A 134 4.72 -11.87 -31.21
N ALA A 135 3.49 -12.13 -31.62
CA ALA A 135 3.06 -13.47 -32.01
C ALA A 135 3.33 -13.76 -33.50
N VAL A 136 3.88 -14.95 -33.75
CA VAL A 136 4.15 -15.45 -35.10
C VAL A 136 3.63 -16.86 -35.29
N CYS A 137 3.32 -17.20 -36.54
CA CYS A 137 2.91 -18.54 -36.90
C CYS A 137 4.09 -19.51 -36.86
N GLN A 138 3.88 -20.65 -36.22
CA GLN A 138 4.80 -21.78 -36.24
C GLN A 138 4.02 -23.08 -36.39
N GLY A 139 4.18 -23.77 -37.52
CA GLY A 139 3.46 -25.02 -37.81
C GLY A 139 1.93 -24.85 -37.89
N GLY A 140 1.45 -23.70 -38.32
CA GLY A 140 0.00 -23.39 -38.42
C GLY A 140 -0.66 -22.98 -37.10
N VAL A 141 0.12 -22.84 -36.03
CA VAL A 141 -0.34 -22.36 -34.71
C VAL A 141 0.28 -20.99 -34.44
N CYS A 142 -0.52 -20.07 -33.90
CA CYS A 142 0.00 -18.79 -33.45
C CYS A 142 0.74 -18.98 -32.12
N THR A 143 2.03 -18.64 -32.10
CA THR A 143 2.88 -18.74 -30.93
C THR A 143 3.36 -17.35 -30.53
N ASN A 144 3.07 -16.97 -29.30
CA ASN A 144 3.54 -15.72 -28.72
C ASN A 144 5.06 -15.77 -28.54
N GLY A 145 5.71 -14.64 -28.84
CA GLY A 145 7.11 -14.42 -28.51
C GLY A 145 7.34 -14.31 -27.00
N PRO A 146 8.59 -14.08 -26.59
CA PRO A 146 8.86 -13.71 -25.21
C PRO A 146 8.23 -12.35 -24.90
N ALA A 147 7.55 -12.27 -23.75
CA ALA A 147 7.08 -11.02 -23.19
C ALA A 147 8.25 -10.02 -22.99
N PRO A 148 8.01 -8.72 -23.10
CA PRO A 148 9.03 -7.71 -22.81
C PRO A 148 9.46 -7.81 -21.34
N ASN A 149 10.78 -7.76 -21.10
CA ASN A 149 11.30 -7.62 -19.75
C ASN A 149 11.10 -6.17 -19.30
N CYS A 150 10.15 -5.96 -18.41
CA CYS A 150 9.83 -4.63 -17.90
C CYS A 150 10.65 -4.19 -16.69
N SER A 151 11.59 -5.00 -16.22
CA SER A 151 12.40 -4.60 -15.08
C SER A 151 13.33 -3.45 -15.44
N ASP A 152 13.27 -2.35 -14.69
CA ASP A 152 14.19 -1.21 -14.82
C ASP A 152 15.46 -1.37 -13.97
N GLY A 153 15.54 -2.44 -13.18
CA GLY A 153 16.66 -2.72 -12.26
C GLY A 153 16.67 -1.87 -11.00
N VAL A 154 15.62 -1.06 -10.76
CA VAL A 154 15.48 -0.25 -9.56
C VAL A 154 14.65 -1.05 -8.53
N ALA A 155 15.26 -1.41 -7.41
CA ALA A 155 14.60 -2.28 -6.42
C ALA A 155 13.33 -1.69 -5.76
N CYS A 156 13.13 -0.37 -5.88
CA CYS A 156 11.98 0.34 -5.30
C CYS A 156 10.95 0.81 -6.32
N THR A 157 10.91 0.16 -7.47
CA THR A 157 9.83 0.29 -8.45
C THR A 157 9.05 -1.02 -8.53
N VAL A 158 7.74 -0.90 -8.68
CA VAL A 158 6.89 -2.01 -9.12
C VAL A 158 6.81 -1.92 -10.64
N ASP A 159 7.56 -2.82 -11.27
CA ASP A 159 7.60 -2.96 -12.72
C ASP A 159 6.42 -3.81 -13.20
N HIS A 160 5.65 -3.29 -14.16
CA HIS A 160 4.61 -4.05 -14.82
C HIS A 160 4.51 -3.66 -16.29
N CYS A 161 3.90 -4.55 -17.07
CA CYS A 161 3.61 -4.30 -18.46
C CYS A 161 2.17 -3.81 -18.62
N ASP A 162 1.96 -2.79 -19.46
CA ASP A 162 0.64 -2.22 -19.76
C ASP A 162 0.31 -2.41 -21.26
N ASP A 163 -0.70 -3.24 -21.55
CA ASP A 163 -1.18 -3.53 -22.91
C ASP A 163 -1.91 -2.34 -23.55
N VAL A 164 -2.52 -1.46 -22.74
CA VAL A 164 -3.29 -0.30 -23.23
C VAL A 164 -2.35 0.78 -23.76
N LEU A 165 -1.24 1.01 -23.05
CA LEU A 165 -0.21 1.99 -23.40
C LEU A 165 0.93 1.40 -24.23
N ALA A 166 0.91 0.07 -24.45
CA ALA A 166 1.91 -0.71 -25.16
C ALA A 166 3.34 -0.39 -24.69
N ARG A 167 3.57 -0.41 -23.37
CA ARG A 167 4.86 -0.10 -22.76
C ARG A 167 5.04 -0.74 -21.39
N CYS A 168 6.28 -0.80 -20.95
CA CYS A 168 6.61 -1.07 -19.55
C CYS A 168 6.39 0.18 -18.69
N MET A 169 5.89 -0.05 -17.48
CA MET A 169 5.63 0.96 -16.48
C MET A 169 6.39 0.64 -15.19
N HIS A 170 6.96 1.68 -14.60
CA HIS A 170 7.78 1.59 -13.38
C HIS A 170 7.18 2.55 -12.38
N VAL A 171 6.51 2.02 -11.35
CA VAL A 171 5.83 2.85 -10.35
C VAL A 171 6.60 2.79 -9.05
N ALA A 172 7.03 3.94 -8.54
CA ALA A 172 7.73 4.01 -7.26
C ALA A 172 6.88 3.38 -6.14
N GLN A 173 7.46 2.45 -5.40
CA GLN A 173 6.80 1.79 -4.28
C GLN A 173 6.93 2.65 -3.01
N SER A 174 5.79 3.11 -2.48
CA SER A 174 5.76 3.89 -1.24
C SER A 174 6.36 3.11 -0.07
N GLY A 175 7.23 3.76 0.70
CA GLY A 175 7.92 3.17 1.85
C GLY A 175 9.08 2.22 1.51
N CYS A 176 9.40 2.02 0.22
CA CYS A 176 10.61 1.28 -0.18
C CYS A 176 11.84 2.19 -0.20
N CYS A 177 12.99 1.64 0.15
CA CYS A 177 14.28 2.35 0.11
C CYS A 177 15.45 1.43 -0.27
N GLN A 178 16.57 2.03 -0.67
CA GLN A 178 17.87 1.36 -0.78
C GLN A 178 18.89 1.94 0.20
N THR A 179 18.74 3.22 0.54
CA THR A 179 19.60 3.98 1.43
C THR A 179 18.77 4.78 2.42
N ASP A 180 19.37 5.17 3.55
CA ASP A 180 18.70 6.04 4.52
C ASP A 180 18.26 7.38 3.88
N ALA A 181 18.97 7.85 2.84
CA ALA A 181 18.62 9.08 2.12
C ALA A 181 17.27 8.99 1.36
N ASP A 182 16.87 7.78 0.94
CA ASP A 182 15.60 7.56 0.24
C ASP A 182 14.39 7.67 1.20
N CYS A 183 14.65 7.53 2.50
CA CYS A 183 13.63 7.62 3.54
C CYS A 183 13.46 9.02 4.10
N LEU A 184 14.29 9.99 3.68
CA LEU A 184 14.17 11.37 4.13
C LEU A 184 12.86 11.95 3.61
N ASP A 185 11.92 12.16 4.54
CA ASP A 185 10.69 12.87 4.28
C ASP A 185 10.77 14.30 4.85
N THR A 186 9.66 15.02 4.72
CA THR A 186 9.50 16.36 5.31
C THR A 186 8.65 16.31 6.56
N ASP A 187 8.41 15.14 7.13
CA ASP A 187 7.56 14.97 8.31
C ASP A 187 8.35 15.35 9.56
N ALA A 188 8.10 16.55 10.08
CA ALA A 188 8.73 17.06 11.29
C ALA A 188 8.36 16.26 12.56
N CYS A 189 7.39 15.35 12.46
CA CYS A 189 6.93 14.45 13.51
C CYS A 189 7.59 13.09 13.48
N THR A 190 8.49 12.85 12.55
CA THR A 190 9.38 11.70 12.56
C THR A 190 10.83 12.15 12.45
N GLY A 191 11.73 11.30 12.95
CA GLY A 191 13.16 11.52 12.86
C GLY A 191 13.91 10.19 12.82
N GLY A 192 15.16 10.22 12.38
CA GLY A 192 15.99 9.02 12.35
C GLY A 192 15.50 8.03 11.30
N GLU A 193 15.11 8.56 10.15
CA GLU A 193 14.67 7.84 8.96
C GLU A 193 15.79 6.90 8.51
N ARG A 194 15.49 5.60 8.50
CA ARG A 194 16.45 4.57 8.14
C ARG A 194 15.84 3.57 7.20
N CYS A 195 16.66 3.12 6.26
CA CYS A 195 16.31 2.02 5.41
C CYS A 195 16.68 0.69 6.08
N ILE A 196 15.68 -0.03 6.60
CA ILE A 196 15.88 -1.34 7.19
C ILE A 196 15.23 -2.38 6.29
N THR A 197 16.05 -3.29 5.75
CA THR A 197 15.60 -4.39 4.88
C THR A 197 14.72 -3.95 3.70
N GLY A 198 15.01 -2.77 3.13
CA GLY A 198 14.26 -2.21 1.99
C GLY A 198 12.96 -1.50 2.37
N THR A 199 12.72 -1.27 3.66
CA THR A 199 11.55 -0.52 4.15
C THR A 199 12.00 0.67 4.97
N CYS A 200 11.41 1.83 4.72
CA CYS A 200 11.63 3.01 5.53
C CYS A 200 11.01 2.84 6.91
N VAL A 201 11.84 2.97 7.92
CA VAL A 201 11.42 3.08 9.31
C VAL A 201 11.82 4.45 9.83
N SER A 202 10.97 5.02 10.66
CA SER A 202 11.23 6.29 11.31
C SER A 202 10.83 6.20 12.77
N ILE A 203 11.34 7.13 13.57
CA ILE A 203 11.04 7.22 14.99
C ILE A 203 10.13 8.43 15.19
N ALA A 204 8.99 8.23 15.85
CA ALA A 204 8.08 9.32 16.16
C ALA A 204 8.79 10.37 17.04
N ALA A 205 8.65 11.64 16.69
CA ALA A 205 9.12 12.77 17.46
C ALA A 205 8.45 12.78 18.84
N ILE A 206 9.25 13.04 19.87
CA ILE A 206 8.73 13.18 21.23
C ILE A 206 8.34 14.64 21.43
N CYS A 207 7.03 14.91 21.43
CA CYS A 207 6.53 16.24 21.73
C CYS A 207 6.25 16.38 23.23
N PRO A 208 6.96 17.27 23.94
CA PRO A 208 6.79 17.45 25.37
C PRO A 208 5.43 18.07 25.66
N ALA A 209 4.56 17.33 26.33
CA ALA A 209 3.30 17.85 26.86
C ALA A 209 3.55 18.73 28.09
N SER A 210 2.58 19.58 28.41
CA SER A 210 2.55 20.30 29.68
C SER A 210 1.23 20.03 30.40
N LEU A 211 1.18 20.33 31.70
CA LEU A 211 -0.03 20.16 32.50
C LEU A 211 -1.22 21.02 32.03
N CYS A 212 -0.97 22.05 31.22
CA CYS A 212 -1.99 22.99 30.71
C CYS A 212 -2.17 22.91 29.19
N ALA A 213 -1.46 22.01 28.51
CA ALA A 213 -1.57 21.86 27.07
C ALA A 213 -1.14 20.46 26.64
N ALA A 214 -2.02 19.79 25.91
CA ALA A 214 -1.69 18.55 25.25
C ALA A 214 -0.65 18.83 24.17
N ALA A 215 0.46 18.10 24.19
CA ALA A 215 1.35 18.11 23.04
C ALA A 215 0.68 17.43 21.86
N PHE A 216 0.80 18.05 20.71
CA PHE A 216 0.49 17.44 19.43
C PHE A 216 1.71 17.56 18.53
N CYS A 217 1.72 16.78 17.46
CA CYS A 217 2.71 16.93 16.42
C CYS A 217 2.00 17.15 15.09
N ASP A 218 2.34 18.26 14.43
CA ASP A 218 1.91 18.57 13.08
C ASP A 218 3.02 18.18 12.08
N PRO A 219 2.76 17.31 11.09
CA PRO A 219 3.80 16.84 10.18
C PRO A 219 4.56 17.94 9.42
N GLN A 220 3.97 19.14 9.26
CA GLN A 220 4.64 20.26 8.59
C GLN A 220 5.36 21.20 9.57
N SER A 221 4.77 21.41 10.75
CA SER A 221 5.17 22.45 11.71
C SER A 221 5.91 21.90 12.93
N GLY A 222 5.95 20.58 13.10
CA GLY A 222 6.56 19.89 14.22
C GLY A 222 5.71 19.92 15.49
N CYS A 223 6.38 19.83 16.64
CA CYS A 223 5.71 19.77 17.93
C CYS A 223 5.00 21.09 18.28
N GLY A 224 3.71 20.97 18.64
CA GLY A 224 2.87 22.06 19.12
C GLY A 224 2.20 21.74 20.44
N LEU A 225 1.61 22.77 21.05
CA LEU A 225 0.84 22.67 22.29
C LEU A 225 -0.60 23.11 22.01
N MET A 226 -1.56 22.27 22.37
CA MET A 226 -2.98 22.61 22.30
C MET A 226 -3.44 23.07 23.70
N PRO A 227 -3.73 24.37 23.90
CA PRO A 227 -4.16 24.87 25.19
C PRO A 227 -5.51 24.27 25.58
N THR A 228 -5.70 24.02 26.88
CA THR A 228 -6.99 23.53 27.40
C THR A 228 -8.12 24.56 27.18
N PRO A 229 -9.38 24.13 27.00
CA PRO A 229 -10.52 25.02 26.84
C PRO A 229 -10.67 26.03 28.00
N ASP A 230 -11.09 27.25 27.67
CA ASP A 230 -11.33 28.33 28.63
C ASP A 230 -12.32 27.89 29.73
N GLY A 231 -11.95 28.11 30.99
CA GLY A 231 -12.75 27.73 32.16
C GLY A 231 -12.27 26.47 32.89
N VAL A 232 -11.28 25.76 32.35
CA VAL A 232 -10.53 24.74 33.10
C VAL A 232 -9.46 25.43 33.95
N SER A 233 -9.69 25.47 35.26
CA SER A 233 -8.72 25.93 36.26
C SER A 233 -7.49 25.00 36.29
N CYS A 234 -6.40 25.39 35.63
CA CYS A 234 -5.11 24.70 35.67
C CYS A 234 -4.31 25.03 36.94
N GLN A 235 -4.99 25.15 38.08
CA GLN A 235 -4.36 25.42 39.35
C GLN A 235 -3.94 24.09 39.97
N GLU A 236 -2.62 23.87 40.02
CA GLU A 236 -1.97 22.72 40.66
C GLU A 236 -2.52 22.50 42.06
N PHE A 237 -3.09 21.31 42.30
CA PHE A 237 -2.90 20.66 43.58
C PHE A 237 -2.07 19.41 43.32
N CYS A 238 -0.77 19.60 43.05
CA CYS A 238 0.15 18.52 43.35
C CYS A 238 0.27 18.42 44.86
N ASP A 239 0.05 17.25 45.42
CA ASP A 239 0.28 17.05 46.84
C ASP A 239 1.76 17.20 47.17
N VAL A 240 2.07 17.49 48.43
CA VAL A 240 3.45 17.74 48.85
C VAL A 240 4.27 16.45 48.79
N LEU A 241 5.30 16.45 47.94
CA LEU A 241 6.33 15.43 47.96
C LEU A 241 7.36 15.77 49.05
N VAL A 242 7.57 14.84 49.98
CA VAL A 242 8.55 14.97 51.06
C VAL A 242 9.76 14.07 50.76
N PRO A 243 10.80 14.58 50.10
CA PRO A 243 12.02 13.81 49.87
C PRO A 243 12.70 13.49 51.20
N ARG A 244 13.00 12.22 51.43
CA ARG A 244 13.83 11.76 52.57
C ARG A 244 15.31 11.79 52.21
N SER A 245 15.61 11.55 50.94
CA SER A 245 16.97 11.53 50.39
C SER A 245 16.88 11.56 48.88
N PHE A 246 17.47 12.56 48.24
CA PHE A 246 17.77 12.53 46.81
C PHE A 246 19.28 12.67 46.64
N VAL A 247 19.95 11.61 46.15
CA VAL A 247 21.41 11.60 46.02
C VAL A 247 21.76 11.45 44.56
N LEU A 248 22.56 12.38 44.04
CA LEU A 248 23.16 12.38 42.71
C LEU A 248 24.66 12.04 42.86
N ARG A 249 25.18 11.10 42.08
CA ARG A 249 26.60 10.72 42.05
C ARG A 249 27.11 10.77 40.62
N ASN A 250 28.25 11.41 40.41
CA ASN A 250 28.92 11.40 39.12
C ASN A 250 29.56 10.03 38.87
N ASN A 251 29.27 9.43 37.71
CA ASN A 251 29.89 8.21 37.23
C ASN A 251 30.42 8.40 35.81
N ILE A 252 31.28 9.42 35.59
CA ILE A 252 32.05 9.76 34.38
C ILE A 252 31.21 10.01 33.12
N THR A 253 30.35 9.08 32.73
CA THR A 253 29.46 9.10 31.58
C THR A 253 27.99 9.35 31.93
N ALA A 254 27.61 9.27 33.21
CA ALA A 254 26.24 9.52 33.68
C ALA A 254 26.18 9.93 35.16
N ALA A 255 25.08 10.58 35.55
CA ALA A 255 24.72 10.76 36.95
C ALA A 255 23.88 9.56 37.42
N ILE A 256 24.36 8.84 38.45
CA ILE A 256 23.58 7.83 39.16
C ILE A 256 22.75 8.54 40.23
N PHE A 257 21.46 8.26 40.27
CA PHE A 257 20.57 8.86 41.25
C PHE A 257 19.74 7.87 42.06
N ASN A 258 19.47 8.25 43.30
CA ASN A 258 18.57 7.54 44.20
C ASN A 258 17.66 8.55 44.92
N LEU A 259 16.37 8.51 44.59
CA LEU A 259 15.34 9.25 45.29
C LEU A 259 14.62 8.30 46.24
N ARG A 260 14.50 8.72 47.50
CA ARG A 260 13.55 8.18 48.47
C ARG A 260 12.68 9.33 48.94
N ALA A 261 11.37 9.19 48.82
CA ALA A 261 10.42 10.19 49.23
C ALA A 261 9.18 9.56 49.87
N THR A 262 8.42 10.39 50.58
CA THR A 262 7.09 10.07 51.07
C THR A 262 6.12 11.18 50.71
N PHE A 263 4.86 10.85 50.51
CA PHE A 263 3.81 11.83 50.29
C PHE A 263 2.48 11.33 50.86
N HIS A 264 1.57 12.28 51.05
CA HIS A 264 0.18 12.04 51.37
C HIS A 264 -0.63 12.53 50.18
N THR A 265 -1.69 11.82 49.84
CA THR A 265 -2.62 12.24 48.79
C THR A 265 -3.97 11.61 49.08
N ASP A 266 -5.02 12.39 48.85
CA ASP A 266 -6.39 11.90 48.84
C ASP A 266 -6.81 11.43 47.43
N ALA A 267 -5.94 11.62 46.43
CA ALA A 267 -6.16 11.12 45.09
C ALA A 267 -6.09 9.59 45.06
N VAL A 268 -7.02 8.98 44.31
CA VAL A 268 -6.97 7.56 44.00
C VAL A 268 -5.96 7.36 42.88
N ILE A 269 -4.78 6.86 43.23
CA ILE A 269 -3.68 6.62 42.29
C ILE A 269 -3.53 5.12 42.05
N ASP A 270 -3.58 4.71 40.78
CA ASP A 270 -3.17 3.38 40.34
C ASP A 270 -2.26 3.48 39.10
N PRO A 271 -0.93 3.37 39.28
CA PRO A 271 0.03 3.53 38.21
C PRO A 271 -0.02 2.42 37.15
N THR A 272 -0.70 1.30 37.39
CA THR A 272 -0.92 0.30 36.33
C THR A 272 -1.91 0.74 35.26
N TYR A 273 -2.57 1.89 35.46
CA TYR A 273 -3.40 2.56 34.47
C TYR A 273 -2.80 3.90 34.03
N THR A 274 -2.26 4.68 34.97
CA THR A 274 -1.83 6.06 34.72
C THR A 274 -0.38 6.17 34.26
N GLY A 275 0.43 5.11 34.45
CA GLY A 275 1.87 5.23 34.37
C GLY A 275 2.44 6.13 35.45
N LEU A 276 3.68 6.58 35.26
CA LEU A 276 4.38 7.50 36.15
C LEU A 276 5.28 8.43 35.34
N THR A 277 5.28 9.72 35.64
CA THR A 277 6.33 10.65 35.16
C THR A 277 7.19 11.11 36.32
N PHE A 278 8.47 11.37 36.05
CA PHE A 278 9.40 11.96 37.00
C PHE A 278 10.16 13.08 36.31
N GLU A 279 10.02 14.29 36.86
CA GLU A 279 10.62 15.50 36.34
C GLU A 279 11.49 16.15 37.42
N VAL A 280 12.65 16.64 37.00
CA VAL A 280 13.52 17.50 37.80
C VAL A 280 13.69 18.81 37.06
N THR A 281 13.41 19.92 37.74
CA THR A 281 13.65 21.26 37.21
C THR A 281 14.67 22.01 38.06
N ASN A 282 15.37 22.95 37.43
CA ASN A 282 16.32 23.81 38.13
C ASN A 282 15.63 25.03 38.79
N ALA A 283 16.41 25.90 39.40
CA ALA A 283 15.93 27.11 40.07
C ALA A 283 15.18 28.09 39.14
N THR A 284 15.42 28.04 37.82
CA THR A 284 14.73 28.89 36.84
C THR A 284 13.43 28.26 36.33
N GLY A 285 13.08 27.05 36.79
CA GLY A 285 11.93 26.29 36.33
C GLY A 285 12.16 25.53 35.01
N ALA A 286 13.38 25.51 34.48
CA ALA A 286 13.69 24.73 33.29
C ALA A 286 13.82 23.24 33.63
N VAL A 287 13.21 22.38 32.82
CA VAL A 287 13.32 20.93 32.95
C VAL A 287 14.73 20.49 32.59
N VAL A 288 15.43 19.89 33.56
CA VAL A 288 16.79 19.35 33.37
C VAL A 288 16.78 17.83 33.23
N TYR A 289 15.69 17.18 33.63
CA TYR A 289 15.51 15.76 33.46
C TYR A 289 14.03 15.41 33.48
N HIS A 290 13.64 14.54 32.57
CA HIS A 290 12.30 13.97 32.50
C HIS A 290 12.39 12.50 32.14
N ALA A 291 11.59 11.68 32.80
CA ALA A 291 11.41 10.29 32.46
C ALA A 291 9.95 9.89 32.63
N ALA A 292 9.46 9.04 31.75
CA ALA A 292 8.12 8.48 31.82
C ALA A 292 8.19 6.97 31.91
N VAL A 293 7.35 6.36 32.73
CA VAL A 293 7.16 4.91 32.80
C VAL A 293 5.72 4.63 32.41
N PRO A 294 5.45 3.94 31.30
CA PRO A 294 4.11 3.69 30.84
C PRO A 294 3.49 2.57 31.69
N ALA A 295 2.17 2.61 31.75
CA ALA A 295 1.35 1.80 32.65
C ALA A 295 1.63 0.29 32.52
N GLU A 296 1.83 -0.19 31.30
CA GLU A 296 2.09 -1.61 30.97
C GLU A 296 3.41 -2.16 31.54
N ARG A 297 4.34 -1.27 31.96
CA ARG A 297 5.61 -1.66 32.57
C ARG A 297 5.53 -1.78 34.09
N ILE A 298 4.37 -1.46 34.68
CA ILE A 298 4.17 -1.39 36.12
C ILE A 298 3.44 -2.65 36.59
N THR A 299 4.04 -3.33 37.57
CA THR A 299 3.43 -4.53 38.18
C THR A 299 2.93 -4.19 39.58
N ALA A 300 1.72 -4.64 39.90
CA ALA A 300 1.12 -4.47 41.23
C ALA A 300 1.02 -5.80 41.98
N LYS A 301 1.04 -5.74 43.32
CA LYS A 301 0.53 -6.84 44.14
C LYS A 301 -1.00 -6.95 44.00
N PRO A 302 -1.60 -8.12 44.32
CA PRO A 302 -3.04 -8.32 44.19
C PRO A 302 -3.92 -7.33 44.97
N ASP A 303 -3.38 -6.73 46.04
CA ASP A 303 -4.07 -5.74 46.87
C ASP A 303 -3.89 -4.29 46.38
N HIS A 304 -3.15 -4.08 45.28
CA HIS A 304 -2.83 -2.76 44.71
C HIS A 304 -2.19 -1.80 45.73
N THR A 305 -1.52 -2.32 46.77
CA THR A 305 -0.82 -1.49 47.77
C THR A 305 0.67 -1.34 47.48
N VAL A 306 1.22 -2.16 46.58
CA VAL A 306 2.64 -2.16 46.25
C VAL A 306 2.83 -2.32 44.76
N PHE A 307 3.56 -1.38 44.17
CA PHE A 307 3.87 -1.34 42.75
C PHE A 307 5.38 -1.43 42.54
N HIS A 308 5.80 -2.27 41.61
CA HIS A 308 7.18 -2.46 41.23
C HIS A 308 7.37 -2.22 39.74
N ILE A 309 8.46 -1.52 39.46
CA ILE A 309 8.94 -1.25 38.12
C ILE A 309 10.42 -1.61 38.09
N SER A 310 10.81 -2.49 37.17
CA SER A 310 12.21 -2.91 37.00
C SER A 310 12.61 -2.87 35.54
N ALA A 311 13.78 -2.29 35.24
CA ALA A 311 14.40 -2.43 33.93
C ALA A 311 14.90 -3.87 33.74
N LYS A 312 14.53 -4.50 32.61
CA LYS A 312 15.21 -5.69 32.07
C LYS A 312 15.94 -5.22 30.81
N ASP A 313 17.27 -5.19 30.87
CA ASP A 313 18.22 -5.00 29.77
C ASP A 313 17.89 -3.93 28.71
N GLY A 314 17.55 -2.69 29.14
CA GLY A 314 17.33 -1.58 28.19
C GLY A 314 16.72 -0.28 28.75
N GLY A 315 16.71 -0.10 30.08
CA GLY A 315 16.02 1.03 30.72
C GLY A 315 14.48 0.87 30.72
N LEU A 316 13.83 1.54 31.67
CA LEU A 316 12.40 1.85 31.51
C LEU A 316 12.31 2.99 30.49
N SER A 317 11.28 2.99 29.64
CA SER A 317 11.05 3.96 28.56
C SER A 317 11.68 5.31 28.87
N THR A 318 12.70 5.66 28.06
CA THR A 318 13.31 6.99 27.93
C THR A 318 13.56 7.78 29.24
N GLY A 319 14.83 7.89 29.62
CA GLY A 319 15.30 8.73 30.73
C GLY A 319 16.09 7.98 31.81
N GLY A 320 16.58 6.77 31.57
CA GLY A 320 17.57 6.15 32.47
C GLY A 320 17.04 5.72 33.84
N ILE A 321 15.71 5.59 34.04
CA ILE A 321 15.16 4.97 35.25
C ILE A 321 15.48 3.46 35.21
N LEU A 322 16.11 2.97 36.27
CA LEU A 322 16.50 1.57 36.46
C LEU A 322 15.46 0.80 37.29
N GLY A 323 14.75 1.49 38.19
CA GLY A 323 13.64 0.89 38.88
C GLY A 323 12.90 1.85 39.80
N VAL A 324 11.61 1.56 39.98
CA VAL A 324 10.72 2.30 40.88
C VAL A 324 10.05 1.32 41.83
N THR A 325 9.85 1.74 43.06
CA THR A 325 9.04 1.02 44.04
C THR A 325 8.13 2.02 44.73
N LEU A 326 6.83 1.75 44.65
CA LEU A 326 5.79 2.56 45.27
C LEU A 326 5.01 1.69 46.25
N LYS A 327 4.79 2.18 47.47
CA LYS A 327 4.08 1.45 48.53
C LYS A 327 3.09 2.37 49.23
N ALA A 328 1.81 2.01 49.19
CA ALA A 328 0.74 2.66 49.94
C ALA A 328 0.51 1.94 51.27
N LYS A 329 0.51 2.68 52.38
CA LYS A 329 0.13 2.15 53.70
C LYS A 329 -0.58 3.22 54.51
N ARG A 330 -1.88 3.03 54.76
CA ARG A 330 -2.71 3.91 55.61
C ARG A 330 -2.63 5.39 55.19
N GLY A 331 -2.79 5.68 53.88
CA GLY A 331 -2.76 7.05 53.34
C GLY A 331 -1.36 7.66 53.21
N VAL A 332 -0.30 6.93 53.57
CA VAL A 332 1.10 7.34 53.34
C VAL A 332 1.65 6.53 52.17
N TRP A 333 2.23 7.24 51.21
CA TRP A 333 2.94 6.63 50.09
C TRP A 333 4.45 6.72 50.30
N SER A 334 5.15 5.62 50.07
CA SER A 334 6.61 5.57 50.00
C SER A 334 7.06 5.34 48.57
N LEU A 335 7.89 6.24 48.06
CA LEU A 335 8.42 6.22 46.71
C LEU A 335 9.94 6.02 46.75
N ILE A 336 10.44 5.08 45.94
CA ILE A 336 11.87 4.90 45.68
C ILE A 336 12.08 4.88 44.18
N ILE A 337 12.90 5.79 43.66
CA ILE A 337 13.32 5.82 42.25
C ILE A 337 14.84 5.66 42.19
N ARG A 338 15.30 4.77 41.32
CA ARG A 338 16.72 4.57 41.01
C ARG A 338 16.92 4.75 39.53
N GLY A 339 17.96 5.46 39.15
CA GLY A 339 18.29 5.66 37.75
C GLY A 339 19.76 6.02 37.51
N SER A 340 20.12 6.05 36.24
CA SER A 340 21.42 6.47 35.72
C SER A 340 21.19 7.17 34.39
N THR A 341 21.43 8.48 34.33
CA THR A 341 21.23 9.28 33.11
C THR A 341 22.31 10.36 32.97
N PRO A 342 22.83 10.63 31.76
CA PRO A 342 23.71 11.77 31.52
C PRO A 342 23.00 13.12 31.75
N ASP A 343 21.68 13.20 31.57
CA ASP A 343 20.91 14.45 31.62
C ASP A 343 20.98 15.15 32.99
N LEU A 344 21.20 14.38 34.06
CA LEU A 344 21.32 14.91 35.43
C LEU A 344 22.74 15.32 35.81
N LEU A 345 23.73 15.22 34.92
CA LEU A 345 25.09 15.70 35.21
C LEU A 345 25.10 17.20 35.50
N ASP A 346 24.32 17.99 34.76
CA ASP A 346 24.20 19.44 34.97
C ASP A 346 23.44 19.80 36.26
N ALA A 347 22.65 18.87 36.80
CA ALA A 347 21.94 19.04 38.06
C ALA A 347 22.87 18.93 39.30
N LEU A 348 24.04 18.29 39.19
CA LEU A 348 25.01 18.14 40.30
C LEU A 348 25.52 19.48 40.83
N GLY A 349 25.58 20.51 39.98
CA GLY A 349 26.03 21.86 40.33
C GLY A 349 24.92 22.82 40.75
N GLN A 350 23.65 22.41 40.69
CA GLN A 350 22.52 23.28 41.01
C GLN A 350 22.33 23.37 42.53
N PRO A 351 22.22 24.58 43.11
CA PRO A 351 22.02 24.74 44.55
C PRO A 351 20.61 24.35 45.00
N THR A 352 19.64 24.44 44.09
CA THR A 352 18.23 24.11 44.33
C THR A 352 17.63 23.43 43.12
N LEU A 353 16.77 22.44 43.37
CA LEU A 353 16.02 21.70 42.37
C LEU A 353 14.55 21.63 42.78
N ALA A 354 13.66 21.44 41.82
CA ALA A 354 12.30 20.99 42.08
C ALA A 354 12.11 19.57 41.54
N LEU A 355 11.34 18.77 42.26
CA LEU A 355 11.01 17.39 41.92
C LEU A 355 9.50 17.28 41.72
N THR A 356 9.07 16.74 40.59
CA THR A 356 7.66 16.47 40.30
C THR A 356 7.51 15.00 39.91
N VAL A 357 6.53 14.32 40.50
CA VAL A 357 6.15 12.95 40.11
C VAL A 357 4.68 12.97 39.73
N GLY A 358 4.36 12.55 38.50
CA GLY A 358 3.00 12.53 37.97
C GLY A 358 2.41 11.12 37.90
N PHE A 359 1.09 11.03 38.03
CA PHE A 359 0.24 9.84 38.05
C PHE A 359 -1.12 10.15 37.40
N ASP A 360 -1.11 10.73 36.21
CA ASP A 360 -2.27 11.23 35.45
C ASP A 360 -3.68 10.89 36.01
N PRO A 361 -4.46 11.86 36.52
CA PRO A 361 -4.21 13.31 36.56
C PRO A 361 -3.50 13.77 37.84
N ALA A 362 -3.20 12.88 38.79
CA ALA A 362 -2.63 13.27 40.07
C ALA A 362 -1.13 13.57 39.98
N CYS A 363 -0.59 14.39 40.87
CA CYS A 363 0.84 14.65 40.95
C CYS A 363 1.27 14.92 42.39
N VAL A 364 2.56 14.75 42.65
CA VAL A 364 3.22 15.18 43.88
C VAL A 364 4.48 15.96 43.58
N ARG A 365 4.71 17.05 44.32
CA ARG A 365 5.77 18.00 44.00
C ARG A 365 6.50 18.52 45.22
N ASN A 366 7.79 18.77 45.06
CA ASN A 366 8.59 19.60 45.95
C ASN A 366 9.29 20.68 45.12
N THR A 367 9.03 21.95 45.40
CA THR A 367 9.53 23.07 44.60
C THR A 367 10.89 23.59 45.06
N GLN A 368 11.39 23.16 46.22
CA GLN A 368 12.62 23.70 46.82
C GLN A 368 13.41 22.60 47.54
N VAL A 369 14.00 21.70 46.76
CA VAL A 369 14.96 20.72 47.26
C VAL A 369 16.35 21.34 47.26
N SER A 370 16.96 21.45 48.44
CA SER A 370 18.27 22.08 48.62
C SER A 370 19.38 21.06 48.42
N CYS A 371 20.34 21.35 47.54
CA CYS A 371 21.43 20.44 47.20
C CYS A 371 22.76 20.93 47.80
N THR A 372 23.52 20.00 48.39
CA THR A 372 24.84 20.24 48.98
C THR A 372 25.81 19.12 48.58
N GLY A 373 27.08 19.46 48.33
CA GLY A 373 28.10 18.46 47.96
C GLY A 373 29.12 18.99 46.96
N ASP A 374 29.97 18.08 46.50
CA ASP A 374 30.98 18.36 45.46
C ASP A 374 30.39 17.97 44.09
N PRO A 375 30.13 18.91 43.18
CA PRO A 375 29.49 18.64 41.90
C PRO A 375 30.32 17.70 41.01
N THR A 376 31.63 17.56 41.28
CA THR A 376 32.49 16.64 40.55
C THR A 376 32.39 15.19 41.04
N ARG A 377 31.81 14.96 42.22
CA ARG A 377 31.73 13.65 42.88
C ARG A 377 30.29 13.24 43.22
N ALA A 378 29.60 14.03 44.04
CA ALA A 378 28.25 13.74 44.50
C ALA A 378 27.57 14.98 45.12
N ALA A 379 26.27 15.11 44.85
CA ALA A 379 25.39 16.06 45.51
C ALA A 379 24.28 15.32 46.27
N ALA A 380 24.02 15.75 47.51
CA ALA A 380 22.91 15.30 48.33
C ALA A 380 21.87 16.42 48.41
N CYS A 381 20.68 16.12 47.94
CA CYS A 381 19.53 17.01 47.84
C CYS A 381 18.44 16.57 48.84
N ARG A 382 17.92 17.50 49.64
CA ARG A 382 16.91 17.24 50.67
C ARG A 382 15.84 18.31 50.72
#